data_AF-A0A9Q7WH11-F1
#
_entry.id   AF-A0A9Q7WH11-F1
#
_cell.length_a   1.000
_cell.length_b   1.000
_cell.length_c   1.000
_cell.angle_alpha   90.00
_cell.angle_beta   90.00
_cell.angle_gamma   90.00
#
_symmetry.space_group_name_H-M   'P 1'
#
loop_
_entity.id
_entity.type
_entity.pdbx_description
1 polymer ?
#
loop_
_entity_poly.entity_id
_entity_poly.type
_entity_poly.pdbx_seq_one_letter_code
_entity_poly.pdbx_strand_id
1 'polypeptide(L)'
;MPSAKAVKRLAAALGRSEAEALAAAGHAPGTIHAASSPRSDPFNIRPTDLRGGLRGHYYTAAKTRYLDRILKGAREGSLPIAWRDELVPITEESWSSSTLVEVDALAVADIQSLPVAAWEPFQAEWRPALESWYVAARTIVSENYINTIRDFLDQIIDGDRLVAIFAREGRLVEEITEGITPLDVRRDSNRTNYEMMYVADRTRLTASYLAGLAAGGLDIDWRSWYSSQIESWPDDRSYKLSARLALTNPDFGRLPEYWTAADQ
;
A
#
# COMPACT_ATOMS: atom_id res chain seq x y z
N MET A 1 4.59 -13.88 -1.46
CA MET A 1 5.63 -14.72 -0.84
C MET A 1 6.81 -13.81 -0.52
N PRO A 2 7.18 -13.63 0.76
CA PRO A 2 8.36 -12.85 1.15
C PRO A 2 9.64 -13.53 0.65
N SER A 3 10.71 -12.76 0.49
CA SER A 3 11.97 -13.32 -0.03
C SER A 3 12.72 -14.12 1.05
N ALA A 4 13.43 -15.19 0.66
CA ALA A 4 14.25 -15.97 1.61
C ALA A 4 15.31 -15.11 2.34
N LYS A 5 15.78 -14.04 1.70
CA LYS A 5 16.71 -13.07 2.30
C LYS A 5 16.04 -12.23 3.40
N ALA A 6 14.78 -11.85 3.21
CA ALA A 6 14.02 -11.08 4.20
C ALA A 6 13.67 -11.90 5.44
N VAL A 7 13.29 -13.17 5.26
CA VAL A 7 13.03 -14.10 6.36
C VAL A 7 14.26 -14.23 7.27
N LYS A 8 15.46 -14.35 6.69
CA LYS A 8 16.72 -14.41 7.46
C LYS A 8 17.01 -13.11 8.23
N ARG A 9 16.74 -11.95 7.63
CA ARG A 9 16.89 -10.66 8.30
C ARG A 9 15.91 -10.49 9.45
N LEU A 10 14.66 -10.91 9.28
CA LEU A 10 13.65 -10.92 10.33
C LEU A 10 14.05 -11.80 11.51
N ALA A 11 14.55 -13.01 11.23
CA ALA A 11 15.05 -13.94 12.25
C ALA A 11 16.20 -13.33 13.08
N ALA A 12 17.14 -12.65 12.41
CA ALA A 12 18.25 -11.96 13.06
C ALA A 12 17.78 -10.75 13.91
N ALA A 13 16.80 -9.98 13.43
CA ALA A 13 16.28 -8.80 14.11
C ALA A 13 15.45 -9.14 15.36
N LEU A 14 14.72 -10.27 15.32
CA LEU A 14 13.85 -10.70 16.42
C LEU A 14 14.51 -11.69 17.39
N GLY A 15 15.74 -12.14 17.12
CA GLY A 15 16.42 -13.17 17.90
C GLY A 15 15.72 -14.54 17.88
N ARG A 16 15.02 -14.87 16.78
CA ARG A 16 14.20 -16.10 16.63
C ARG A 16 14.72 -17.03 15.53
N SER A 17 14.23 -18.27 15.52
CA SER A 17 14.57 -19.22 14.45
C SER A 17 13.91 -18.86 13.11
N GLU A 18 14.52 -19.28 11.99
CA GLU A 18 13.98 -19.03 10.63
C GLU A 18 12.57 -19.63 10.44
N ALA A 19 12.27 -20.73 11.12
CA ALA A 19 10.95 -21.36 11.13
C ALA A 19 9.89 -20.53 11.88
N GLU A 20 10.26 -19.90 13.00
CA GLU A 20 9.37 -18.98 13.73
C GLU A 20 9.17 -17.67 12.95
N ALA A 21 10.19 -17.20 12.24
CA ALA A 21 10.09 -16.05 11.34
C ALA A 21 9.15 -16.34 10.14
N LEU A 22 9.19 -17.56 9.58
CA LEU A 22 8.25 -18.04 8.55
C LEU A 22 6.82 -18.17 9.09
N ALA A 23 6.65 -18.69 10.31
CA ALA A 23 5.35 -18.78 10.95
C ALA A 23 4.78 -17.39 11.29
N ALA A 24 5.62 -16.42 11.68
CA ALA A 24 5.25 -15.01 11.84
C ALA A 24 4.80 -14.38 10.51
N ALA A 25 5.48 -14.72 9.41
CA ALA A 25 5.12 -14.34 8.04
C ALA A 25 3.86 -15.02 7.47
N GLY A 26 3.18 -15.87 8.26
CA GLY A 26 1.94 -16.54 7.85
C GLY A 26 2.16 -17.73 6.92
N HIS A 27 3.29 -18.44 7.04
CA HIS A 27 3.54 -19.67 6.29
C HIS A 27 3.50 -20.88 7.22
N ALA A 28 2.50 -21.74 7.05
CA ALA A 28 2.48 -23.06 7.68
C ALA A 28 3.42 -24.02 6.93
N PRO A 29 4.13 -24.93 7.62
CA PRO A 29 4.95 -25.95 6.95
C PRO A 29 4.04 -26.92 6.18
N GLY A 30 4.21 -27.00 4.86
CA GLY A 30 3.41 -27.87 4.00
C GLY A 30 3.81 -29.34 4.13
N THR A 31 2.86 -30.21 4.47
CA THR A 31 2.98 -31.66 4.31
C THR A 31 2.61 -32.05 2.87
N ILE A 32 3.57 -32.63 2.16
CA ILE A 32 3.38 -33.30 0.88
C ILE A 32 2.74 -34.67 1.14
N HIS A 33 1.61 -34.98 0.50
CA HIS A 33 1.30 -36.34 -0.01
C HIS A 33 0.19 -36.30 -1.08
N ALA A 34 0.24 -37.30 -1.96
CA ALA A 34 -0.19 -37.30 -3.34
C ALA A 34 -1.67 -37.66 -3.60
N ALA A 35 -2.16 -37.13 -4.72
CA ALA A 35 -3.18 -37.61 -5.65
C ALA A 35 -4.40 -38.40 -5.13
N SER A 36 -5.58 -37.79 -5.25
CA SER A 36 -6.80 -38.38 -5.85
C SER A 36 -7.88 -37.29 -6.02
N SER A 37 -8.24 -36.97 -7.26
CA SER A 37 -9.61 -36.50 -7.57
C SER A 37 -10.45 -37.75 -7.89
N PRO A 38 -11.79 -37.81 -7.68
CA PRO A 38 -12.72 -36.68 -7.89
C PRO A 38 -13.95 -36.61 -6.93
N ARG A 39 -14.48 -35.41 -6.71
CA ARG A 39 -15.87 -35.00 -6.97
C ARG A 39 -16.15 -33.68 -6.27
N SER A 40 -16.81 -32.80 -7.01
CA SER A 40 -17.40 -31.55 -6.60
C SER A 40 -18.34 -31.73 -5.41
N ASP A 41 -17.89 -31.32 -4.23
CA ASP A 41 -18.76 -30.97 -3.10
C ASP A 41 -18.94 -29.45 -3.09
N PRO A 42 -20.17 -28.92 -3.26
CA PRO A 42 -20.44 -27.52 -3.01
C PRO A 42 -20.60 -27.35 -1.48
N PHE A 43 -20.01 -26.28 -0.93
CA PHE A 43 -20.18 -25.85 0.47
C PHE A 43 -19.39 -26.60 1.56
N ASN A 44 -18.10 -26.81 1.33
CA ASN A 44 -17.16 -26.92 2.44
C ASN A 44 -16.06 -25.87 2.31
N ILE A 45 -16.39 -24.61 2.65
CA ILE A 45 -15.39 -23.59 2.91
C ILE A 45 -14.71 -24.02 4.22
N ARG A 46 -13.62 -24.77 4.11
CA ARG A 46 -12.67 -24.89 5.22
C ARG A 46 -12.26 -23.46 5.60
N PRO A 47 -12.17 -23.10 6.88
CA PRO A 47 -11.63 -21.81 7.29
C PRO A 47 -10.14 -21.78 6.95
N THR A 48 -9.82 -21.52 5.69
CA THR A 48 -8.47 -21.13 5.29
C THR A 48 -8.27 -19.70 5.79
N ASP A 49 -7.73 -19.63 7.01
CA ASP A 49 -6.87 -18.57 7.49
C ASP A 49 -7.46 -17.16 7.63
N LEU A 50 -8.39 -16.99 8.58
CA LEU A 50 -8.66 -15.67 9.18
C LEU A 50 -7.38 -15.00 9.73
N ARG A 51 -6.33 -15.78 10.07
CA ARG A 51 -5.00 -15.25 10.47
C ARG A 51 -4.11 -14.91 9.28
N GLY A 52 -4.16 -15.67 8.19
CA GLY A 52 -3.37 -15.42 6.98
C GLY A 52 -3.86 -14.21 6.18
N GLY A 53 -5.19 -14.02 6.07
CA GLY A 53 -5.78 -12.85 5.42
C GLY A 53 -5.50 -11.55 6.16
N LEU A 54 -5.68 -11.54 7.48
CA LEU A 54 -5.43 -10.38 8.33
C LEU A 54 -3.95 -9.99 8.36
N ARG A 55 -3.03 -10.96 8.52
CA ARG A 55 -1.59 -10.70 8.43
C ARG A 55 -1.19 -10.21 7.04
N GLY A 56 -1.77 -10.76 5.98
CA GLY A 56 -1.54 -10.31 4.61
C GLY A 56 -1.99 -8.87 4.37
N HIS A 57 -3.15 -8.47 4.92
CA HIS A 57 -3.63 -7.10 4.87
C HIS A 57 -2.67 -6.14 5.57
N TYR A 58 -2.30 -6.43 6.83
CA TYR A 58 -1.39 -5.56 7.60
C TYR A 58 0.02 -5.51 7.00
N TYR A 59 0.52 -6.63 6.49
CA TYR A 59 1.79 -6.66 5.77
C TYR A 59 1.75 -5.74 4.54
N THR A 60 0.70 -5.86 3.74
CA THR A 60 0.55 -5.04 2.52
C THR A 60 0.43 -3.56 2.90
N ALA A 61 -0.37 -3.23 3.92
CA ALA A 61 -0.51 -1.87 4.43
C ALA A 61 0.80 -1.29 4.96
N ALA A 62 1.59 -2.08 5.71
CA ALA A 62 2.91 -1.65 6.19
C ALA A 62 3.87 -1.40 5.01
N LYS A 63 3.95 -2.35 4.08
CA LYS A 63 4.80 -2.26 2.89
C LYS A 63 4.47 -1.04 2.04
N THR A 64 3.19 -0.84 1.70
CA THR A 64 2.77 0.29 0.86
C THR A 64 3.02 1.63 1.55
N ARG A 65 2.79 1.73 2.87
CA ARG A 65 3.08 2.94 3.66
C ARG A 65 4.55 3.33 3.63
N TYR A 66 5.46 2.36 3.80
CA TYR A 66 6.90 2.63 3.74
C TYR A 66 7.35 3.03 2.34
N LEU A 67 6.94 2.25 1.32
CA LEU A 67 7.33 2.52 -0.06
C LEU A 67 6.75 3.83 -0.59
N ASP A 68 5.54 4.23 -0.19
CA ASP A 68 4.98 5.54 -0.52
C ASP A 68 5.88 6.68 -0.03
N ARG A 69 6.32 6.63 1.24
CA ARG A 69 7.24 7.62 1.82
C ARG A 69 8.61 7.62 1.14
N ILE A 70 9.17 6.44 0.87
CA ILE A 70 10.48 6.28 0.22
C ILE A 70 10.42 6.86 -1.20
N LEU A 71 9.41 6.48 -1.99
CA LEU A 71 9.24 6.94 -3.38
C LEU A 71 8.90 8.43 -3.44
N LYS A 72 8.17 8.96 -2.46
CA LYS A 72 7.96 10.40 -2.32
C LYS A 72 9.29 11.12 -2.06
N GLY A 73 10.07 10.65 -1.08
CA GLY A 73 11.39 11.20 -0.79
C GLY A 73 12.35 11.09 -1.98
N ALA A 74 12.26 10.02 -2.75
CA ALA A 74 13.02 9.85 -3.99
C ALA A 74 12.66 10.96 -4.99
N ARG A 75 11.36 11.16 -5.25
CA ARG A 75 10.90 12.18 -6.20
C ARG A 75 11.25 13.59 -5.79
N GLU A 76 11.22 13.88 -4.49
CA GLU A 76 11.50 15.19 -3.90
C GLU A 76 13.00 15.45 -3.73
N GLY A 77 13.86 14.46 -3.96
CA GLY A 77 15.30 14.59 -3.78
C GLY A 77 15.75 14.58 -2.31
N SER A 78 14.89 14.16 -1.38
CA SER A 78 15.15 14.13 0.06
C SER A 78 15.51 12.73 0.58
N LEU A 79 15.49 11.71 -0.27
CA LEU A 79 15.84 10.35 0.12
C LEU A 79 17.35 10.22 0.42
N PRO A 80 17.74 9.78 1.63
CA PRO A 80 19.15 9.55 1.96
C PRO A 80 19.79 8.47 1.08
N ILE A 81 21.10 8.57 0.83
CA ILE A 81 21.84 7.56 0.06
C ILE A 81 21.77 6.20 0.76
N ALA A 82 21.87 6.18 2.10
CA ALA A 82 21.82 4.98 2.93
C ALA A 82 20.40 4.62 3.38
N TRP A 83 19.35 5.06 2.68
CA TRP A 83 17.94 4.89 3.10
C TRP A 83 17.56 3.44 3.44
N ARG A 84 18.20 2.46 2.78
CA ARG A 84 17.97 1.03 3.03
C ARG A 84 18.40 0.66 4.45
N ASP A 85 19.58 1.11 4.88
CA ASP A 85 20.11 0.77 6.20
C ASP A 85 19.46 1.58 7.32
N GLU A 86 18.98 2.78 6.99
CA GLU A 86 18.27 3.68 7.92
C GLU A 86 16.78 3.34 8.11
N LEU A 87 16.24 2.39 7.33
CA LEU A 87 14.84 2.00 7.43
C LEU A 87 14.59 1.15 8.69
N VAL A 88 13.80 1.69 9.63
CA VAL A 88 13.49 1.03 10.91
C VAL A 88 11.99 0.71 11.00
N PRO A 89 11.61 -0.49 11.51
CA PRO A 89 10.21 -0.83 11.79
C PRO A 89 9.63 0.01 12.92
N ILE A 90 8.31 0.19 12.91
CA ILE A 90 7.59 0.79 14.01
C ILE A 90 7.61 -0.18 15.21
N THR A 91 8.03 0.30 16.39
CA THR A 91 8.26 -0.51 17.59
C THR A 91 6.98 -0.74 18.43
N GLU A 92 7.07 -1.65 19.42
CA GLU A 92 5.97 -2.02 20.35
C GLU A 92 5.32 -0.84 21.07
N GLU A 93 6.04 0.25 21.36
CA GLU A 93 5.43 1.44 21.98
C GLU A 93 4.30 2.05 21.13
N SER A 94 4.30 1.78 19.82
CA SER A 94 3.27 2.25 18.90
C SER A 94 2.14 1.24 18.67
N TRP A 95 2.27 -0.02 19.10
CA TRP A 95 1.31 -1.09 18.82
C TRP A 95 1.06 -1.97 20.05
N SER A 96 -0.20 -2.17 20.41
CA SER A 96 -0.59 -3.08 21.51
C SER A 96 -0.50 -4.58 21.15
N SER A 97 -0.02 -4.94 19.95
CA SER A 97 0.00 -6.30 19.44
C SER A 97 1.38 -6.70 18.90
N SER A 98 2.02 -7.68 19.55
CA SER A 98 3.30 -8.25 19.14
C SER A 98 3.29 -8.83 17.71
N THR A 99 2.14 -9.36 17.27
CA THR A 99 1.98 -9.86 15.89
C THR A 99 2.06 -8.75 14.85
N LEU A 100 1.56 -7.55 15.14
CA LEU A 100 1.63 -6.42 14.21
C LEU A 100 3.05 -5.87 14.08
N VAL A 101 3.82 -5.90 15.18
CA VAL A 101 5.24 -5.53 15.18
C VAL A 101 6.06 -6.50 14.31
N GLU A 102 5.81 -7.80 14.41
CA GLU A 102 6.47 -8.81 13.56
C GLU A 102 6.16 -8.62 12.07
N VAL A 103 4.89 -8.29 11.75
CA VAL A 103 4.45 -8.02 10.38
C VAL A 103 5.11 -6.75 9.81
N ASP A 104 5.25 -5.71 10.63
CA ASP A 104 5.91 -4.47 10.25
C ASP A 104 7.42 -4.68 10.01
N ALA A 105 8.09 -5.40 10.93
CA ALA A 105 9.49 -5.79 10.79
C ALA A 105 9.74 -6.65 9.54
N LEU A 106 8.82 -7.55 9.20
CA LEU A 106 8.89 -8.33 7.96
C LEU A 106 8.81 -7.43 6.72
N ALA A 107 7.86 -6.49 6.71
CA ALA A 107 7.71 -5.56 5.59
C ALA A 107 8.96 -4.70 5.38
N VAL A 108 9.57 -4.21 6.46
CA VAL A 108 10.84 -3.47 6.40
C VAL A 108 11.96 -4.36 5.85
N ALA A 109 12.13 -5.57 6.39
CA ALA A 109 13.17 -6.50 5.93
C ALA A 109 13.03 -6.84 4.43
N ASP A 110 11.79 -7.02 3.95
CA ASP A 110 11.51 -7.23 2.52
C ASP A 110 11.90 -6.00 1.69
N ILE A 111 11.51 -4.79 2.10
CA ILE A 111 11.86 -3.54 1.40
C ILE A 111 13.38 -3.37 1.31
N GLN A 112 14.09 -3.56 2.42
CA GLN A 112 15.55 -3.51 2.47
C GLN A 112 16.22 -4.57 1.58
N SER A 113 15.50 -5.64 1.23
CA SER A 113 16.00 -6.73 0.40
C SER A 113 15.65 -6.59 -1.09
N LEU A 114 14.84 -5.60 -1.46
CA LEU A 114 14.50 -5.33 -2.86
C LEU A 114 15.76 -5.13 -3.72
N PRO A 115 15.77 -5.58 -4.99
CA PRO A 115 16.82 -5.23 -5.92
C PRO A 115 17.03 -3.72 -5.99
N VAL A 116 18.27 -3.30 -6.26
CA VAL A 116 18.58 -1.90 -6.52
C VAL A 116 17.84 -1.45 -7.77
N ALA A 117 17.12 -0.34 -7.68
CA ALA A 117 16.32 0.22 -8.75
C ALA A 117 16.92 1.53 -9.28
N ALA A 118 16.68 1.84 -10.55
CA ALA A 118 17.21 3.04 -11.20
C ALA A 118 16.74 4.35 -10.55
N TRP A 119 15.57 4.36 -9.89
CA TRP A 119 15.08 5.55 -9.18
C TRP A 119 15.85 5.87 -7.90
N GLU A 120 16.64 4.94 -7.38
CA GLU A 120 17.42 5.18 -6.16
C GLU A 120 18.54 6.21 -6.40
N PRO A 121 19.02 6.89 -5.34
CA PRO A 121 20.06 7.90 -5.47
C PRO A 121 21.30 7.38 -6.20
N PHE A 122 21.75 8.14 -7.21
CA PHE A 122 22.95 7.87 -8.01
C PHE A 122 22.98 6.50 -8.71
N GLN A 123 21.82 5.88 -8.97
CA GLN A 123 21.77 4.59 -9.67
C GLN A 123 21.54 4.72 -11.18
N ALA A 124 21.01 5.85 -11.63
CA ALA A 124 20.80 6.13 -13.04
C ALA A 124 20.62 7.64 -13.30
N GLU A 125 20.83 8.01 -14.56
CA GLU A 125 20.45 9.31 -15.10
C GLU A 125 18.93 9.55 -15.01
N TRP A 126 18.55 10.82 -15.11
CA TRP A 126 17.21 11.28 -14.76
C TRP A 126 16.07 10.57 -15.47
N ARG A 127 16.23 10.21 -16.75
CA ARG A 127 15.13 9.62 -17.53
C ARG A 127 14.83 8.19 -17.09
N PRO A 128 15.80 7.24 -17.11
CA PRO A 128 15.57 5.89 -16.55
C PRO A 128 15.12 5.92 -15.08
N ALA A 129 15.69 6.83 -14.27
CA ALA A 129 15.31 6.99 -12.88
C ALA A 129 13.84 7.41 -12.71
N LEU A 130 13.40 8.43 -13.46
CA LEU A 130 12.03 8.94 -13.44
C LEU A 130 11.00 7.90 -13.94
N GLU A 131 11.34 7.15 -14.99
CA GLU A 131 10.48 6.07 -15.51
C GLU A 131 10.35 4.93 -14.49
N SER A 132 11.47 4.48 -13.94
CA SER A 132 11.51 3.45 -12.90
C SER A 132 10.72 3.88 -11.65
N TRP A 133 10.87 5.14 -11.24
CA TRP A 133 10.14 5.74 -10.13
C TRP A 133 8.63 5.72 -10.38
N TYR A 134 8.19 6.18 -11.56
CA TYR A 134 6.77 6.28 -11.88
C TYR A 134 6.09 4.90 -11.86
N VAL A 135 6.74 3.88 -12.43
CA VAL A 135 6.24 2.50 -12.41
C VAL A 135 6.13 1.99 -10.97
N ALA A 136 7.16 2.20 -10.15
CA ALA A 136 7.14 1.79 -8.74
C ALA A 136 6.02 2.51 -7.97
N ALA A 137 5.93 3.84 -8.05
CA ALA A 137 4.93 4.63 -7.34
C ALA A 137 3.50 4.30 -7.75
N ARG A 138 3.25 4.10 -9.06
CA ARG A 138 1.92 3.71 -9.56
C ARG A 138 1.50 2.32 -9.11
N THR A 139 2.47 1.40 -9.01
CA THR A 139 2.25 0.05 -8.48
C THR A 139 1.83 0.14 -7.01
N ILE A 140 2.55 0.90 -6.19
CA ILE A 140 2.27 1.02 -4.75
C ILE A 140 0.92 1.68 -4.47
N VAL A 141 0.55 2.74 -5.19
CA VAL A 141 -0.78 3.36 -5.05
C VAL A 141 -1.90 2.38 -5.41
N SER A 142 -1.69 1.54 -6.43
CA SER A 142 -2.66 0.50 -6.82
C SER A 142 -2.72 -0.64 -5.82
N GLU A 143 -1.58 -1.14 -5.32
CA GLU A 143 -1.51 -2.15 -4.26
C GLU A 143 -2.23 -1.68 -2.99
N ASN A 144 -1.99 -0.42 -2.59
CA ASN A 144 -2.64 0.17 -1.41
C ASN A 144 -4.16 0.22 -1.58
N TYR A 145 -4.63 0.73 -2.71
CA TYR A 145 -6.08 0.79 -3.00
C TYR A 145 -6.71 -0.60 -3.03
N ILE A 146 -6.09 -1.58 -3.69
CA ILE A 146 -6.58 -2.97 -3.70
C ILE A 146 -6.67 -3.53 -2.28
N ASN A 147 -5.66 -3.26 -1.44
CA ASN A 147 -5.65 -3.72 -0.04
C ASN A 147 -6.79 -3.08 0.78
N THR A 148 -7.06 -1.80 0.58
CA THR A 148 -8.19 -1.09 1.21
C THR A 148 -9.55 -1.63 0.75
N ILE A 149 -9.71 -1.90 -0.56
CA ILE A 149 -10.97 -2.46 -1.08
C ILE A 149 -11.19 -3.88 -0.57
N ARG A 150 -10.14 -4.71 -0.42
CA ARG A 150 -10.26 -6.04 0.18
C ARG A 150 -10.78 -5.97 1.62
N ASP A 151 -10.19 -5.11 2.44
CA ASP A 151 -10.67 -4.90 3.82
C ASP A 151 -12.13 -4.44 3.85
N PHE A 152 -12.52 -3.56 2.93
CA PHE A 152 -13.91 -3.15 2.79
C PHE A 152 -14.85 -4.32 2.42
N LEU A 153 -14.44 -5.19 1.50
CA LEU A 153 -15.22 -6.38 1.13
C LEU A 153 -15.36 -7.35 2.31
N ASP A 154 -14.29 -7.55 3.09
CA ASP A 154 -14.31 -8.37 4.30
C ASP A 154 -15.27 -7.80 5.35
N GLN A 155 -15.28 -6.47 5.52
CA GLN A 155 -16.22 -5.79 6.43
C GLN A 155 -17.69 -5.95 6.02
N ILE A 156 -18.00 -6.03 4.72
CA ILE A 156 -19.36 -6.33 4.23
C ILE A 156 -19.76 -7.74 4.65
N ILE A 157 -18.89 -8.72 4.39
CA ILE A 157 -19.13 -10.12 4.75
C ILE A 157 -19.39 -10.28 6.25
N ASP A 158 -18.61 -9.58 7.08
CA ASP A 158 -18.79 -9.61 8.53
C ASP A 158 -20.06 -8.88 8.99
N GLY A 159 -20.45 -7.80 8.31
CA GLY A 159 -21.73 -7.12 8.52
C GLY A 159 -22.92 -8.05 8.29
N ASP A 160 -22.95 -8.74 7.14
CA ASP A 160 -24.03 -9.68 6.80
C ASP A 160 -24.14 -10.83 7.80
N ARG A 161 -23.00 -11.29 8.33
CA ARG A 161 -22.97 -12.30 9.41
C ARG A 161 -23.61 -11.78 10.69
N LEU A 162 -23.35 -10.54 11.09
CA LEU A 162 -23.95 -9.94 12.28
C LEU A 162 -25.46 -9.80 12.13
N VAL A 163 -25.95 -9.37 10.97
CA VAL A 163 -27.39 -9.31 10.65
C VAL A 163 -28.05 -10.68 10.88
N ALA A 164 -27.44 -11.76 10.38
CA ALA A 164 -27.95 -13.11 10.57
C ALA A 164 -27.93 -13.56 12.04
N ILE A 165 -26.95 -13.13 12.83
CA ILE A 165 -26.87 -13.40 14.28
C ILE A 165 -27.99 -12.67 15.02
N PHE A 166 -28.17 -11.36 14.79
CA PHE A 166 -29.20 -10.56 15.45
C PHE A 166 -30.62 -11.04 15.13
N ALA A 167 -30.84 -11.53 13.90
CA ALA A 167 -32.10 -12.18 13.52
C ALA A 167 -32.39 -13.42 14.35
N ARG A 168 -31.39 -14.29 14.58
CA ARG A 168 -31.53 -15.50 15.41
C ARG A 168 -31.76 -15.17 16.88
N GLU A 169 -31.21 -14.08 17.37
CA GLU A 169 -31.34 -13.62 18.75
C GLU A 169 -32.61 -12.80 19.02
N GLY A 170 -33.43 -12.52 18.00
CA GLY A 170 -34.65 -11.71 18.13
C GLY A 170 -34.39 -10.23 18.39
N ARG A 171 -33.17 -9.74 18.12
CA ARG A 171 -32.71 -8.36 18.37
C ARG A 171 -32.63 -7.49 17.11
N LEU A 172 -33.03 -8.04 15.97
CA LEU A 172 -32.77 -7.47 14.65
C LEU A 172 -33.31 -6.05 14.46
N VAL A 173 -34.51 -5.75 14.95
CA VAL A 173 -35.15 -4.44 14.74
C VAL A 173 -34.36 -3.32 15.40
N GLU A 174 -33.97 -3.50 16.67
CA GLU A 174 -33.17 -2.56 17.45
C GLU A 174 -31.77 -2.38 16.83
N GLU A 175 -31.10 -3.49 16.52
CA GLU A 175 -29.74 -3.49 15.98
C GLU A 175 -29.65 -2.93 14.54
N ILE A 176 -30.69 -3.10 13.72
CA ILE A 176 -30.72 -2.49 12.37
C ILE A 176 -30.74 -0.98 12.47
N THR A 177 -31.59 -0.43 13.33
CA THR A 177 -31.79 1.02 13.40
C THR A 177 -30.67 1.73 14.12
N GLU A 178 -30.14 1.14 15.20
CA GLU A 178 -29.16 1.81 16.07
C GLU A 178 -27.71 1.44 15.72
N GLY A 179 -27.47 0.24 15.21
CA GLY A 179 -26.13 -0.26 14.90
C GLY A 179 -25.82 -0.31 13.40
N ILE A 180 -26.57 -1.11 12.66
CA ILE A 180 -26.21 -1.49 11.28
C ILE A 180 -26.38 -0.33 10.30
N THR A 181 -27.54 0.34 10.30
CA THR A 181 -27.82 1.41 9.32
C THR A 181 -26.80 2.56 9.41
N PRO A 182 -26.45 3.10 10.60
CA PRO A 182 -25.40 4.11 10.71
C PRO A 182 -24.01 3.60 10.26
N LEU A 183 -23.68 2.34 10.54
CA LEU A 183 -22.42 1.72 10.09
C LEU A 183 -22.35 1.63 8.56
N ASP A 184 -23.45 1.24 7.91
CA ASP A 184 -23.52 1.13 6.44
C ASP A 184 -23.41 2.50 5.77
N VAL A 185 -24.11 3.52 6.28
CA VAL A 185 -23.95 4.91 5.79
C VAL A 185 -22.49 5.37 5.90
N ARG A 186 -21.82 5.07 7.02
CA ARG A 186 -20.40 5.41 7.21
C ARG A 186 -19.50 4.62 6.25
N ARG A 187 -19.78 3.34 6.03
CA ARG A 187 -19.05 2.46 5.11
C ARG A 187 -19.18 2.93 3.66
N ASP A 188 -20.38 3.27 3.20
CA ASP A 188 -20.62 3.81 1.86
C ASP A 188 -19.91 5.15 1.65
N SER A 189 -19.95 6.01 2.66
CA SER A 189 -19.19 7.27 2.65
C SER A 189 -17.69 7.03 2.56
N ASN A 190 -17.16 6.09 3.35
CA ASN A 190 -15.74 5.73 3.33
C ASN A 190 -15.32 5.13 1.98
N ARG A 191 -16.12 4.25 1.37
CA ARG A 191 -15.85 3.68 0.03
C ARG A 191 -15.68 4.79 -1.00
N THR A 192 -16.64 5.70 -1.03
CA THR A 192 -16.66 6.85 -1.93
C THR A 192 -15.44 7.77 -1.72
N ASN A 193 -14.94 7.86 -0.49
CA ASN A 193 -13.71 8.59 -0.18
C ASN A 193 -12.45 7.86 -0.67
N TYR A 194 -12.31 6.57 -0.39
CA TYR A 194 -11.14 5.79 -0.80
C TYR A 194 -10.98 5.71 -2.32
N GLU A 195 -12.08 5.60 -3.06
CA GLU A 195 -12.05 5.64 -4.52
C GLU A 195 -11.49 6.98 -5.03
N MET A 196 -11.97 8.10 -4.48
CA MET A 196 -11.45 9.40 -4.88
C MET A 196 -10.02 9.67 -4.42
N MET A 197 -9.59 9.13 -3.27
CA MET A 197 -8.18 9.17 -2.87
C MET A 197 -7.31 8.49 -3.92
N TYR A 198 -7.67 7.28 -4.34
CA TYR A 198 -6.94 6.56 -5.37
C TYR A 198 -6.88 7.32 -6.71
N VAL A 199 -8.01 7.90 -7.14
CA VAL A 199 -8.06 8.74 -8.34
C VAL A 199 -7.14 9.95 -8.21
N ALA A 200 -7.19 10.66 -7.09
CA ALA A 200 -6.38 11.85 -6.85
C ALA A 200 -4.88 11.52 -6.81
N ASP A 201 -4.48 10.50 -6.05
CA ASP A 201 -3.08 10.09 -5.87
C ASP A 201 -2.47 9.62 -7.20
N ARG A 202 -3.18 8.76 -7.94
CA ARG A 202 -2.73 8.28 -9.26
C ARG A 202 -2.58 9.41 -10.26
N THR A 203 -3.50 10.38 -10.22
CA THR A 203 -3.46 11.55 -11.12
C THR A 203 -2.29 12.46 -10.75
N ARG A 204 -2.09 12.74 -9.46
CA ARG A 204 -0.96 13.52 -8.95
C ARG A 204 0.39 12.88 -9.32
N LEU A 205 0.54 11.56 -9.19
CA LEU A 205 1.73 10.84 -9.62
C LEU A 205 2.00 11.02 -11.11
N THR A 206 0.95 10.95 -11.93
CA THR A 206 1.06 11.14 -13.38
C THR A 206 1.44 12.58 -13.72
N ALA A 207 0.87 13.57 -13.03
CA ALA A 207 1.29 14.97 -13.18
C ALA A 207 2.76 15.15 -12.81
N SER A 208 3.23 14.53 -11.72
CA SER A 208 4.63 14.64 -11.27
C SER A 208 5.63 13.98 -12.23
N TYR A 209 5.22 12.88 -12.88
CA TYR A 209 5.97 12.25 -13.97
C TYR A 209 6.07 13.16 -15.20
N LEU A 210 4.94 13.69 -15.68
CA LEU A 210 4.91 14.63 -16.81
C LEU A 210 5.71 15.91 -16.51
N ALA A 211 5.64 16.41 -15.27
CA ALA A 211 6.41 17.55 -14.83
C ALA A 211 7.93 17.26 -14.80
N GLY A 212 8.32 16.04 -14.42
CA GLY A 212 9.72 15.60 -14.48
C GLY A 212 10.24 15.49 -15.92
N LEU A 213 9.41 14.99 -16.85
CA LEU A 213 9.76 14.97 -18.28
C LEU A 213 9.94 16.39 -18.83
N ALA A 214 9.04 17.32 -18.47
CA ALA A 214 9.15 18.72 -18.84
C ALA A 214 10.43 19.37 -18.28
N ALA A 215 10.77 19.08 -17.02
CA ALA A 215 12.03 19.53 -16.40
C ALA A 215 13.27 18.92 -17.08
N GLY A 216 13.15 17.72 -17.64
CA GLY A 216 14.18 17.08 -18.48
C GLY A 216 14.27 17.61 -19.92
N GLY A 217 13.53 18.67 -20.25
CA GLY A 217 13.61 19.38 -21.54
C GLY A 217 12.59 18.94 -22.60
N LEU A 218 11.61 18.09 -22.26
CA LEU A 218 10.53 17.75 -23.19
C LEU A 218 9.44 18.84 -23.20
N ASP A 219 8.88 19.12 -24.37
CA ASP A 219 7.74 20.04 -24.51
C ASP A 219 6.44 19.36 -24.09
N ILE A 220 6.13 19.42 -22.79
CA ILE A 220 4.96 18.79 -22.18
C ILE A 220 4.25 19.80 -21.27
N ASP A 221 3.01 20.14 -21.62
CA ASP A 221 2.13 20.97 -20.79
C ASP A 221 1.43 20.15 -19.70
N TRP A 222 2.22 19.73 -18.70
CA TRP A 222 1.71 18.95 -17.58
C TRP A 222 0.71 19.72 -16.71
N ARG A 223 0.77 21.06 -16.68
CA ARG A 223 -0.11 21.90 -15.85
C ARG A 223 -1.52 21.97 -16.42
N SER A 224 -1.65 22.18 -17.73
CA SER A 224 -2.97 22.13 -18.38
C SER A 224 -3.54 20.72 -18.33
N TRP A 225 -2.71 19.69 -18.56
CA TRP A 225 -3.13 18.30 -18.39
C TRP A 225 -3.68 18.08 -16.97
N TYR A 226 -2.93 18.42 -15.92
CA TYR A 226 -3.36 18.15 -14.55
C TYR A 226 -4.58 18.97 -14.15
N SER A 227 -4.66 20.24 -14.56
CA SER A 227 -5.84 21.10 -14.37
C SER A 227 -7.10 20.47 -14.96
N SER A 228 -7.03 19.97 -16.21
CA SER A 228 -8.17 19.31 -16.86
C SER A 228 -8.66 18.07 -16.11
N GLN A 229 -7.75 17.33 -15.47
CA GLN A 229 -8.12 16.16 -14.67
C GLN A 229 -8.81 16.59 -13.37
N ILE A 230 -8.34 17.66 -12.72
CA ILE A 230 -8.92 18.16 -11.47
C ILE A 230 -10.34 18.71 -11.71
N GLU A 231 -10.58 19.35 -12.86
CA GLU A 231 -11.88 19.89 -13.24
C GLU A 231 -12.95 18.80 -13.38
N SER A 232 -12.57 17.59 -13.82
CA SER A 232 -13.51 16.49 -13.97
C SER A 232 -13.90 15.80 -12.65
N TRP A 233 -13.29 16.17 -11.52
CA TRP A 233 -13.61 15.58 -10.21
C TRP A 233 -14.90 16.19 -9.62
N PRO A 234 -15.60 15.48 -8.71
CA PRO A 234 -16.73 16.04 -7.95
C PRO A 234 -16.34 17.30 -7.14
N ASP A 235 -17.26 18.26 -7.01
CA ASP A 235 -16.98 19.60 -6.47
C ASP A 235 -16.70 19.69 -4.96
N ASP A 236 -17.09 18.69 -4.18
CA ASP A 236 -17.18 18.79 -2.71
C ASP A 236 -15.83 18.63 -1.96
N ARG A 237 -14.70 18.37 -2.62
CA ARG A 237 -13.60 17.67 -1.93
C ARG A 237 -12.33 18.48 -1.65
N SER A 238 -11.77 18.21 -0.47
CA SER A 238 -10.40 18.53 -0.05
C SER A 238 -9.32 18.12 -1.08
N TYR A 239 -9.57 17.08 -1.88
CA TYR A 239 -8.65 16.64 -2.94
C TYR A 239 -8.41 17.70 -4.02
N LYS A 240 -9.44 18.46 -4.44
CA LYS A 240 -9.28 19.55 -5.42
C LYS A 240 -8.35 20.63 -4.88
N LEU A 241 -8.46 20.96 -3.59
CA LEU A 241 -7.58 21.94 -2.94
C LEU A 241 -6.11 21.47 -2.95
N SER A 242 -5.86 20.25 -2.45
CA SER A 242 -4.50 19.68 -2.43
C SER A 242 -3.88 19.57 -3.83
N ALA A 243 -4.69 19.26 -4.85
CA ALA A 243 -4.23 19.19 -6.23
C ALA A 243 -3.93 20.57 -6.82
N ARG A 244 -4.73 21.58 -6.52
CA ARG A 244 -4.47 22.99 -6.92
C ARG A 244 -3.20 23.54 -6.27
N LEU A 245 -2.93 23.21 -5.01
CA LEU A 245 -1.67 23.59 -4.34
C LEU A 245 -0.44 22.98 -5.04
N ALA A 246 -0.56 21.79 -5.62
CA ALA A 246 0.52 21.19 -6.39
C ALA A 246 0.80 21.94 -7.70
N LEU A 247 -0.22 22.50 -8.38
CA LEU A 247 -0.04 23.31 -9.59
C LEU A 247 0.75 24.60 -9.33
N THR A 248 0.62 25.17 -8.13
CA THR A 248 1.31 26.39 -7.71
C THR A 248 2.70 26.14 -7.13
N ASN A 249 3.05 24.88 -6.82
CA ASN A 249 4.34 24.55 -6.23
C ASN A 249 5.45 24.58 -7.32
N PRO A 250 6.44 25.49 -7.23
CA PRO A 250 7.51 25.57 -8.22
C PRO A 250 8.38 24.30 -8.26
N ASP A 251 8.51 23.60 -7.14
CA ASP A 251 9.34 22.42 -7.00
C ASP A 251 8.66 21.13 -7.44
N PHE A 252 7.36 21.17 -7.78
CA PHE A 252 6.58 19.96 -8.11
C PHE A 252 7.17 19.13 -9.27
N GLY A 253 7.79 19.82 -10.24
CA GLY A 253 8.42 19.20 -11.41
C GLY A 253 9.91 18.97 -11.29
N ARG A 254 10.59 19.59 -10.32
CA ARG A 254 12.07 19.62 -10.22
C ARG A 254 12.64 18.21 -10.20
N LEU A 255 13.66 17.94 -11.00
CA LEU A 255 14.38 16.66 -10.93
C LEU A 255 15.34 16.68 -9.71
N PRO A 256 15.38 15.60 -8.91
CA PRO A 256 16.39 15.38 -7.87
C PRO A 256 17.81 15.57 -8.37
N GLU A 257 18.67 16.17 -7.53
CA GLU A 257 20.06 16.44 -7.89
C GLU A 257 20.82 15.16 -8.26
N TYR A 258 20.64 14.08 -7.49
CA TYR A 258 21.27 12.78 -7.74
C TYR A 258 20.74 12.01 -8.96
N TRP A 259 19.71 12.52 -9.64
CA TRP A 259 19.27 12.04 -10.94
C TRP A 259 19.88 12.86 -12.09
N THR A 260 20.39 14.06 -11.80
CA THR A 260 20.93 14.99 -12.78
C THR A 260 22.44 15.22 -12.65
N ALA A 261 23.02 14.83 -11.53
CA ALA A 261 24.45 14.85 -11.30
C ALA A 261 25.05 13.72 -12.14
N ALA A 262 25.71 14.08 -13.24
CA ALA A 262 26.58 13.16 -13.96
C ALA A 262 27.61 12.61 -12.96
N ASP A 263 27.76 11.29 -12.90
CA ASP A 263 28.67 10.56 -12.02
C ASP A 263 29.98 11.35 -11.75
N GLN A 264 30.16 11.83 -10.52
CA GLN A 264 31.44 12.35 -10.04
C GLN A 264 32.34 11.21 -9.57
#